data_AF-A0A3M1GYK6-F1
#
_entry.id   AF-A0A3M1GYK6-F1
#
_cell.length_a   1.000
_cell.length_b   1.000
_cell.length_c   1.000
_cell.angle_alpha   90.00
_cell.angle_beta   90.00
_cell.angle_gamma   90.00
#
_symmetry.space_group_name_H-M   'P 1'
#
loop_
_entity.id
_entity.type
_entity.pdbx_description
1 polymer ?
#
loop_
_entity_poly.entity_id
_entity_poly.type
_entity_poly.pdbx_seq_one_letter_code
_entity_poly.pdbx_strand_id
1 'polypeptide(L)'
;PRTWFAGDVQRWVGRRWQEIDLLRWLPAVEPPLEVGQRHVVFYRRSCPHCEEMFWTALVRPELARTVLAVEVPERPDRLRGEQSWPLPATEVQHAALPLGTDWIIETPLVVTLQDGVVTCAEEGDYHRCLGVR
;
A
#
# COMPACT_ATOMS: atom_id res chain seq x y z
N PRO A 1 15.46 9.18 1.62
CA PRO A 1 16.67 8.57 2.26
C PRO A 1 17.39 7.70 1.21
N ARG A 2 18.63 7.22 1.43
CA ARG A 2 19.22 6.27 0.46
C ARG A 2 18.53 4.90 0.52
N THR A 3 18.21 4.45 1.72
CA THR A 3 17.48 3.20 1.98
C THR A 3 16.45 3.48 3.07
N TRP A 4 15.28 2.84 2.99
CA TRP A 4 14.23 2.91 4.00
C TRP A 4 13.69 1.51 4.29
N PHE A 5 13.44 1.21 5.55
CA PHE A 5 13.01 -0.11 6.00
C PHE A 5 11.68 0.00 6.76
N ALA A 6 10.71 -0.87 6.45
CA ALA A 6 9.42 -0.90 7.14
C ALA A 6 9.56 -1.20 8.64
N GLY A 7 10.47 -2.10 8.98
CA GLY A 7 10.62 -2.58 10.35
C GLY A 7 9.41 -3.44 10.75
N ASP A 8 9.07 -3.44 12.04
CA ASP A 8 7.91 -4.17 12.57
C ASP A 8 6.63 -3.34 12.39
N VAL A 9 5.91 -3.60 11.29
CA VAL A 9 4.69 -2.83 10.95
C VAL A 9 3.56 -3.00 11.96
N GLN A 10 3.56 -4.07 12.77
CA GLN A 10 2.53 -4.26 13.81
C GLN A 10 2.61 -3.18 14.89
N ARG A 11 3.79 -2.57 15.10
CA ARG A 11 3.97 -1.45 16.04
C ARG A 11 3.30 -0.16 15.58
N TRP A 12 2.77 -0.12 14.36
CA TRP A 12 2.04 1.05 13.85
C TRP A 12 0.61 1.09 14.37
N VAL A 13 0.04 -0.06 14.74
CA VAL A 13 -1.34 -0.14 15.24
C VAL A 13 -1.54 0.74 16.47
N GLY A 14 -2.60 1.54 16.46
CA GLY A 14 -2.94 2.52 17.50
C GLY A 14 -2.27 3.89 17.32
N ARG A 15 -1.31 4.03 16.40
CA ARG A 15 -0.65 5.32 16.10
C ARG A 15 -1.39 6.08 15.02
N ARG A 16 -1.26 7.41 15.03
CA ARG A 16 -1.77 8.23 13.92
C ARG A 16 -0.91 8.04 12.68
N TRP A 17 -1.53 8.11 11.50
CA TRP A 17 -0.81 7.91 10.24
C TRP A 17 0.34 8.91 10.05
N GLN A 18 0.21 10.14 10.57
CA GLN A 18 1.25 11.17 10.50
C GLN A 18 2.50 10.82 11.34
N GLU A 19 2.40 9.89 12.28
CA GLU A 19 3.53 9.40 13.07
C GLU A 19 4.28 8.23 12.41
N ILE A 20 3.75 7.71 11.30
CA ILE A 20 4.36 6.63 10.53
C ILE A 20 5.16 7.26 9.39
N ASP A 21 6.49 7.20 9.48
CA ASP A 21 7.38 7.88 8.54
C ASP A 21 7.12 7.51 7.07
N LEU A 22 6.69 6.27 6.80
CA LEU A 22 6.33 5.83 5.44
C LEU A 22 5.15 6.62 4.87
N LEU A 23 4.10 6.83 5.68
CA LEU A 23 2.85 7.42 5.23
C LEU A 23 2.98 8.94 4.99
N ARG A 24 4.04 9.57 5.51
CA ARG A 24 4.33 10.99 5.29
C ARG A 24 4.77 11.32 3.87
N TRP A 25 5.12 10.30 3.08
CA TRP A 25 5.46 10.45 1.65
C TRP A 25 4.24 10.45 0.73
N LEU A 26 3.06 10.19 1.27
CA LEU A 26 1.83 10.10 0.48
C LEU A 26 1.36 11.49 0.06
N PRO A 27 0.81 11.63 -1.16
CA PRO A 27 0.16 12.86 -1.57
C PRO A 27 -1.12 13.07 -0.75
N ALA A 28 -1.66 14.29 -0.78
CA ALA A 28 -3.03 14.52 -0.35
C ALA A 28 -4.00 13.72 -1.24
N VAL A 29 -5.03 13.16 -0.63
CA VAL A 29 -6.05 12.32 -1.30
C VAL A 29 -7.45 12.76 -0.87
N GLU A 30 -8.46 12.41 -1.67
CA GLU A 30 -9.87 12.70 -1.38
C GLU A 30 -10.67 11.38 -1.32
N PRO A 31 -11.36 11.06 -0.23
CA PRO A 31 -11.35 11.78 1.06
C PRO A 31 -9.96 11.83 1.71
N PRO A 32 -9.72 12.68 2.72
CA PRO A 32 -8.50 12.63 3.51
C PRO A 32 -8.34 11.28 4.24
N LEU A 33 -7.10 10.96 4.65
CA LEU A 33 -6.81 9.73 5.41
C LEU A 33 -7.39 9.77 6.83
N GLU A 34 -7.77 10.95 7.30
CA GLU A 34 -8.39 11.22 8.59
C GLU A 34 -9.90 10.95 8.63
N VAL A 35 -10.52 10.59 7.50
CA VAL A 35 -11.98 10.48 7.40
C VAL A 35 -12.40 9.03 7.12
N GLY A 36 -13.10 8.42 8.08
CA GLY A 36 -13.68 7.10 7.95
C GLY A 36 -12.65 5.99 7.83
N GLN A 37 -13.08 4.84 7.30
CA GLN A 37 -12.20 3.71 7.03
C GLN A 37 -11.46 3.91 5.71
N ARG A 38 -10.12 3.83 5.75
CA ARG A 38 -9.25 3.91 4.57
C ARG A 38 -8.23 2.79 4.57
N HIS A 39 -7.78 2.39 3.38
CA HIS A 39 -6.68 1.45 3.22
C HIS A 39 -5.57 2.11 2.39
N VAL A 40 -4.35 2.05 2.88
CA VAL A 40 -3.15 2.36 2.11
C VAL A 40 -2.46 1.06 1.76
N VAL A 41 -2.31 0.78 0.48
CA VAL A 41 -1.78 -0.49 -0.01
C VAL A 41 -0.51 -0.24 -0.80
N PHE A 42 0.63 -0.69 -0.29
CA PHE A 42 1.91 -0.62 -0.99
C PHE A 42 2.10 -1.88 -1.83
N TYR A 43 2.35 -1.70 -3.13
CA TYR A 43 2.47 -2.80 -4.08
C TYR A 43 3.68 -2.64 -4.99
N ARG A 44 4.17 -3.77 -5.51
CA ARG A 44 5.09 -3.82 -6.66
C ARG A 44 4.40 -4.51 -7.83
N ARG A 45 4.77 -4.14 -9.06
CA ARG A 45 4.23 -4.79 -10.26
C ARG A 45 4.92 -6.11 -10.60
N SER A 46 5.99 -6.47 -9.88
CA SER A 46 6.63 -7.80 -9.92
C SER A 46 6.07 -8.77 -8.87
N CYS A 47 5.13 -8.34 -8.02
CA CYS A 47 4.63 -9.09 -6.87
C CYS A 47 3.37 -9.89 -7.22
N PRO A 48 3.40 -11.25 -7.19
CA PRO A 48 2.24 -12.08 -7.55
C PRO A 48 1.04 -11.92 -6.62
N HIS A 49 1.24 -11.85 -5.30
CA HIS A 49 0.15 -11.59 -4.35
C HIS A 49 -0.49 -10.21 -4.55
N CYS A 50 0.29 -9.24 -5.04
CA CYS A 50 -0.21 -7.92 -5.37
C CYS A 50 -1.09 -7.98 -6.63
N GLU A 51 -0.66 -8.72 -7.66
CA GLU A 51 -1.48 -8.96 -8.85
C GLU A 51 -2.82 -9.58 -8.46
N GLU A 52 -2.80 -10.68 -7.70
CA GLU A 52 -3.99 -11.38 -7.23
C GLU A 52 -4.94 -10.43 -6.48
N MET A 53 -4.43 -9.67 -5.51
CA MET A 53 -5.20 -8.69 -4.75
C MET A 53 -5.91 -7.68 -5.65
N PHE A 54 -5.23 -7.17 -6.69
CA PHE A 54 -5.82 -6.22 -7.62
C PHE A 54 -6.95 -6.83 -8.44
N TRP A 55 -6.78 -8.07 -8.93
CA TRP A 55 -7.77 -8.74 -9.78
C TRP A 55 -8.95 -9.37 -9.02
N THR A 56 -8.78 -9.65 -7.72
CA THR A 56 -9.80 -10.34 -6.92
C THR A 56 -10.48 -9.41 -5.91
N ALA A 57 -9.70 -8.64 -5.15
CA ALA A 57 -10.23 -7.83 -4.07
C ALA A 57 -10.56 -6.40 -4.54
N LEU A 58 -9.63 -5.75 -5.23
CA LEU A 58 -9.73 -4.32 -5.59
C LEU A 58 -10.55 -4.04 -6.87
N VAL A 59 -10.99 -5.09 -7.58
CA VAL A 59 -12.03 -4.95 -8.62
C VAL A 59 -13.40 -4.60 -8.05
N ARG A 60 -13.62 -4.81 -6.75
CA ARG A 60 -14.89 -4.50 -6.07
C ARG A 60 -14.98 -3.00 -5.76
N PRO A 61 -15.93 -2.24 -6.36
CA PRO A 61 -16.03 -0.79 -6.22
C PRO A 61 -16.08 -0.30 -4.77
N GLU A 62 -16.83 -1.00 -3.91
CA GLU A 62 -17.01 -0.64 -2.51
C GLU A 62 -15.71 -0.63 -1.72
N LEU A 63 -14.81 -1.58 -2.01
CA LEU A 63 -13.47 -1.63 -1.41
C LEU A 63 -12.53 -0.66 -2.11
N ALA A 64 -12.54 -0.66 -3.44
CA ALA A 64 -11.65 0.16 -4.28
C ALA A 64 -11.69 1.65 -3.91
N ARG A 65 -12.89 2.20 -3.68
CA ARG A 65 -13.09 3.63 -3.30
C ARG A 65 -12.40 4.03 -2.00
N THR A 66 -12.16 3.07 -1.10
CA THR A 66 -11.50 3.32 0.19
C THR A 66 -9.98 3.19 0.12
N VAL A 67 -9.44 2.70 -1.00
CA VAL A 67 -8.04 2.30 -1.16
C VAL A 67 -7.24 3.40 -1.86
N LEU A 68 -6.10 3.73 -1.26
CA LEU A 68 -4.97 4.38 -1.92
C LEU A 68 -3.91 3.32 -2.20
N ALA A 69 -3.73 2.96 -3.47
CA ALA A 69 -2.65 2.08 -3.88
C ALA A 69 -1.39 2.88 -4.18
N VAL A 70 -0.29 2.49 -3.55
CA VAL A 70 0.99 3.18 -3.60
C VAL A 70 2.03 2.26 -4.24
N GLU A 71 2.47 2.61 -5.44
CA GLU A 71 3.51 1.85 -6.11
C GLU A 71 4.85 2.04 -5.40
N VAL A 72 5.47 0.93 -5.01
CA VAL A 72 6.85 0.89 -4.53
C VAL A 72 7.74 0.71 -5.75
N PRO A 73 8.62 1.66 -6.07
CA PRO A 73 9.55 1.51 -7.19
C PRO A 73 10.36 0.22 -7.08
N GLU A 74 10.55 -0.45 -8.22
CA GLU A 74 11.47 -1.59 -8.30
C GLU A 74 12.88 -1.16 -7.92
N ARG A 75 13.64 -2.09 -7.32
CA ARG A 75 15.02 -1.79 -6.97
C ARG A 75 15.85 -1.58 -8.24
N PRO A 76 16.79 -0.62 -8.26
CA PRO A 76 17.61 -0.34 -9.43
C PRO A 76 18.44 -1.54 -9.92
N ASP A 77 18.73 -2.49 -9.04
CA ASP A 77 19.53 -3.70 -9.29
C ASP A 77 18.70 -4.91 -9.75
N ARG A 78 17.37 -4.89 -9.60
CA ARG A 78 16.50 -5.88 -10.24
C ARG A 78 16.36 -5.54 -11.72
N LEU A 79 16.75 -6.51 -12.56
CA LEU A 79 16.70 -6.42 -14.01
C LEU A 79 15.32 -5.96 -14.49
N ARG A 80 15.28 -4.96 -15.39
CA ARG A 80 14.13 -4.66 -16.25
C ARG A 80 13.79 -5.94 -17.03
N GLY A 81 12.89 -6.76 -16.50
CA GLY A 81 12.59 -8.08 -17.05
C GLY A 81 11.67 -8.94 -16.21
N GLU A 82 11.53 -8.67 -14.90
CA GLU A 82 10.41 -9.24 -14.13
C GLU A 82 9.09 -8.73 -14.71
N GLN A 83 8.18 -9.66 -15.04
CA GLN A 83 6.90 -9.34 -15.66
C GLN A 83 6.14 -8.33 -14.81
N SER A 84 5.98 -7.13 -15.35
CA SER A 84 5.13 -6.09 -14.78
C SER A 84 3.70 -6.37 -15.24
N TRP A 85 2.87 -6.92 -14.36
CA TRP A 85 1.47 -7.22 -14.71
C TRP A 85 0.68 -5.93 -14.96
N PRO A 86 -0.28 -5.91 -15.91
CA PRO A 86 -1.08 -4.72 -16.21
C PRO A 86 -2.08 -4.43 -15.08
N LEU A 87 -2.17 -3.17 -14.64
CA LEU A 87 -3.16 -2.78 -13.64
C LEU A 87 -4.60 -2.94 -14.21
N PRO A 88 -5.53 -3.60 -13.49
CA PRO A 88 -6.93 -3.59 -13.87
C PRO A 88 -7.51 -2.18 -13.78
N ALA A 89 -8.52 -1.90 -14.61
CA ALA A 89 -9.32 -0.70 -14.46
C ALA A 89 -10.17 -0.81 -13.20
N THR A 90 -9.85 -0.03 -12.17
CA THR A 90 -10.53 -0.01 -10.87
C THR A 90 -10.77 1.44 -10.42
N GLU A 91 -11.59 1.63 -9.39
CA GLU A 91 -11.82 2.95 -8.77
C GLU A 91 -10.77 3.29 -7.70
N VAL A 92 -9.67 2.55 -7.65
CA VAL A 92 -8.57 2.79 -6.71
C VAL A 92 -7.85 4.08 -7.06
N GLN A 93 -7.50 4.86 -6.04
CA GLN A 93 -6.59 6.00 -6.21
C GLN A 93 -5.15 5.53 -6.23
N HIS A 94 -4.35 6.05 -7.17
CA HIS A 94 -2.95 5.66 -7.34
C HIS A 94 -1.99 6.76 -6.91
N ALA A 95 -0.93 6.35 -6.22
CA ALA A 95 0.26 7.15 -5.92
C ALA A 95 1.51 6.29 -6.12
N ALA A 96 2.69 6.91 -6.00
CA ALA A 96 3.96 6.20 -6.05
C ALA A 96 4.92 6.77 -5.00
N LEU A 97 5.74 5.91 -4.41
CA LEU A 97 6.84 6.36 -3.57
C LEU A 97 7.93 7.05 -4.41
N PRO A 98 8.66 8.03 -3.84
CA PRO A 98 9.74 8.69 -4.55
C PRO A 98 10.82 7.73 -5.07
N LEU A 99 11.30 8.01 -6.28
CA LEU A 99 12.48 7.36 -6.85
C LEU A 99 13.76 7.71 -6.07
N GLY A 100 14.78 6.87 -6.20
CA GLY A 100 16.11 7.10 -5.61
C GLY A 100 16.26 6.71 -4.14
N THR A 101 15.19 6.21 -3.51
CA THR A 101 15.25 5.49 -2.22
C THR A 101 15.11 3.99 -2.48
N ASP A 102 15.97 3.17 -1.88
CA ASP A 102 15.76 1.73 -1.82
C ASP A 102 14.72 1.40 -0.73
N TRP A 103 13.51 1.09 -1.16
CA TRP A 103 12.36 0.81 -0.28
C TRP A 103 12.32 -0.68 0.07
N ILE A 104 12.69 -0.99 1.29
CA ILE A 104 12.72 -2.35 1.83
C ILE A 104 11.41 -2.59 2.58
N ILE A 105 10.42 -2.99 1.78
CA ILE A 105 9.03 -3.29 2.14
C ILE A 105 8.70 -4.66 1.55
N GLU A 106 8.15 -5.57 2.32
CA GLU A 106 7.57 -6.80 1.82
C GLU A 106 6.14 -6.52 1.32
N THR A 107 5.91 -6.76 0.03
CA THR A 107 4.65 -6.39 -0.65
C THR A 107 3.77 -7.63 -0.88
N PRO A 108 2.42 -7.50 -0.79
CA PRO A 108 1.70 -6.27 -0.48
C PRO A 108 1.85 -5.88 0.99
N LEU A 109 1.98 -4.58 1.27
CA LEU A 109 1.83 -4.04 2.62
C LEU A 109 0.50 -3.30 2.68
N VAL A 110 -0.40 -3.76 3.55
CA VAL A 110 -1.70 -3.12 3.75
C VAL A 110 -1.70 -2.41 5.09
N VAL A 111 -2.09 -1.14 5.09
CA VAL A 111 -2.32 -0.33 6.30
C VAL A 111 -3.76 0.14 6.30
N THR A 112 -4.55 -0.32 7.27
CA THR A 112 -5.94 0.11 7.46
C THR A 112 -5.98 1.22 8.51
N LEU A 113 -6.68 2.29 8.16
CA LEU A 113 -6.90 3.46 9.00
C LEU A 113 -8.39 3.55 9.34
N GLN A 114 -8.69 3.95 10.58
CA GLN A 114 -9.99 4.46 11.00
C GLN A 114 -9.78 5.86 11.55
N ASP A 115 -10.37 6.86 10.90
CA ASP A 115 -10.27 8.28 11.28
C ASP A 115 -8.81 8.73 11.51
N GLY A 116 -7.92 8.28 10.62
CA GLY A 116 -6.48 8.56 10.64
C GLY A 116 -5.65 7.77 11.65
N VAL A 117 -6.24 6.83 12.39
CA VAL A 117 -5.54 5.93 13.31
C VAL A 117 -5.35 4.57 12.67
N VAL A 118 -4.14 4.02 12.72
CA VAL A 118 -3.85 2.68 12.18
C VAL A 118 -4.56 1.63 13.03
N THR A 119 -5.44 0.85 12.40
CA THR A 119 -6.15 -0.28 13.04
C THR A 119 -5.60 -1.64 12.61
N CYS A 120 -4.93 -1.70 11.46
CA CYS A 120 -4.28 -2.90 10.95
C CYS A 120 -3.07 -2.52 10.10
N ALA A 121 -1.99 -3.30 10.19
CA ALA A 121 -0.85 -3.24 9.29
C ALA A 121 -0.34 -4.66 9.06
N GLU A 122 -0.07 -5.07 7.83
CA GLU A 122 0.40 -6.43 7.50
C GLU A 122 1.27 -6.38 6.24
N GLU A 123 2.42 -7.04 6.26
CA GLU A 123 3.28 -7.26 5.09
C GLU A 123 3.06 -8.67 4.53
N GLY A 124 3.15 -8.81 3.20
CA GLY A 124 3.08 -10.11 2.51
C GLY A 124 1.66 -10.68 2.34
N ASP A 125 0.68 -10.23 3.13
CA ASP A 125 -0.72 -10.66 3.07
C ASP A 125 -1.67 -9.45 3.11
N TYR A 126 -2.74 -9.50 2.31
CA TYR A 126 -3.76 -8.47 2.21
C TYR A 126 -5.10 -8.86 2.86
N HIS A 127 -5.36 -10.15 3.11
CA HIS A 127 -6.68 -10.65 3.47
C HIS A 127 -7.19 -10.03 4.77
N ARG A 128 -6.37 -10.12 5.83
CA ARG A 128 -6.73 -9.64 7.17
C ARG A 128 -7.04 -8.15 7.20
N CYS A 129 -6.14 -7.30 6.69
CA CYS A 129 -6.29 -5.86 6.83
C CYS A 129 -7.32 -5.27 5.85
N LEU A 130 -7.50 -5.85 4.65
CA LEU A 130 -8.59 -5.45 3.76
C LEU A 130 -9.95 -6.04 4.17
N GLY A 131 -10.00 -6.97 5.13
CA GLY A 131 -11.24 -7.62 5.57
C GLY A 131 -11.84 -8.53 4.50
N VAL A 132 -10.99 -9.19 3.72
CA VAL A 132 -11.38 -10.04 2.59
C VAL A 132 -11.00 -11.50 2.90
N ARG A 133 -11.81 -12.45 2.42
CA ARG A 133 -11.60 -13.88 2.63
C ARG A 133 -11.24 -14.55 1.33
#